data_AF-A0A536HR56-F1
#
_entry.id   AF-A0A536HR56-F1
#
_cell.length_a   1.000
_cell.length_b   1.000
_cell.length_c   1.000
_cell.angle_alpha   90.00
_cell.angle_beta   90.00
_cell.angle_gamma   90.00
#
_symmetry.space_group_name_H-M   'P 1'
#
loop_
_entity.id
_entity.type
_entity.pdbx_description
1 polymer ?
#
loop_
_entity_poly.entity_id
_entity_poly.type
_entity_poly.pdbx_seq_one_letter_code
_entity_poly.pdbx_strand_id
1 'polypeptide(L)'
;MNIATLHYYFPTKEALIRGVVEHAMNRFRTTLAPHGSPDDQLRNHFRAVRKLLRDEPQLGAVMGELALRSARDPAMARIMRETNDAWHRTLRGLLRRAAREGHLKPELDSDDVASLVLATLTSMTLPTLAASPRIDQGLRQLERWLGLSSN
;
A
#
# COMPACT_ATOMS: atom_id res chain seq x y z
N MET A 1 16.53 -22.58 -11.96
CA MET A 1 17.34 -21.89 -10.92
C MET A 1 17.76 -22.93 -9.89
N ASN A 2 19.04 -22.96 -9.48
CA ASN A 2 19.52 -23.91 -8.46
C ASN A 2 19.77 -23.21 -7.11
N ILE A 3 19.91 -24.00 -6.04
CA ILE A 3 20.12 -23.49 -4.66
C ILE A 3 21.39 -22.63 -4.56
N ALA A 4 22.46 -22.99 -5.28
CA ALA A 4 23.72 -22.24 -5.28
C ALA A 4 23.56 -20.82 -5.87
N THR A 5 22.82 -20.68 -6.97
CA THR A 5 22.51 -19.37 -7.57
C THR A 5 21.62 -18.53 -6.65
N LEU A 6 20.67 -19.15 -5.95
CA LEU A 6 19.82 -18.44 -4.99
C LEU A 6 20.65 -17.87 -3.81
N HIS A 7 21.53 -18.69 -3.22
CA HIS A 7 22.39 -18.25 -2.12
C HIS A 7 23.44 -17.22 -2.54
N TYR A 8 23.88 -17.25 -3.79
CA TYR A 8 24.77 -16.22 -4.34
C TYR A 8 24.12 -14.83 -4.31
N TYR A 9 22.85 -14.71 -4.69
CA TYR A 9 22.12 -13.44 -4.66
C TYR A 9 21.52 -13.12 -3.28
N PHE A 10 21.16 -14.15 -2.51
CA PHE A 10 20.51 -14.02 -1.22
C PHE A 10 21.22 -14.89 -0.19
N PRO A 11 22.26 -14.37 0.49
CA PRO A 11 23.09 -15.15 1.41
C PRO A 11 22.29 -15.76 2.57
N THR A 12 21.17 -15.14 2.94
CA THR A 12 20.29 -15.59 4.01
C THR A 12 18.84 -15.64 3.56
N LYS A 13 18.02 -16.44 4.27
CA LYS A 13 16.57 -16.44 4.12
C LYS A 13 15.97 -15.04 4.33
N GLU A 14 16.53 -14.27 5.26
CA GLU A 14 16.09 -12.88 5.49
C GLU A 14 16.37 -11.99 4.27
N ALA A 15 17.56 -12.11 3.65
CA ALA A 15 17.90 -11.37 2.44
C ALA A 15 16.95 -11.72 1.28
N LEU A 16 16.61 -13.00 1.12
CA LEU A 16 15.61 -13.44 0.14
C LEU A 16 14.24 -12.83 0.41
N ILE A 17 13.76 -12.91 1.65
CA ILE A 17 12.47 -12.35 2.05
C ILE A 17 12.44 -10.84 1.79
N ARG A 18 13.49 -10.12 2.15
CA ARG A 18 13.62 -8.68 1.89
C ARG A 18 13.53 -8.39 0.39
N GLY A 19 14.27 -9.14 -0.44
CA GLY A 19 14.20 -9.00 -1.89
C GLY A 19 12.79 -9.26 -2.46
N VAL A 20 12.08 -10.26 -1.93
CA VAL A 20 10.68 -10.55 -2.33
C VAL A 20 9.75 -9.41 -1.92
N VAL A 21 9.84 -8.91 -0.69
CA VAL A 21 9.02 -7.78 -0.21
C VAL A 21 9.32 -6.53 -1.02
N GLU A 22 10.59 -6.20 -1.25
CA GLU A 22 11.00 -5.06 -2.06
C GLU A 22 10.47 -5.16 -3.50
N HIS A 23 10.59 -6.33 -4.11
CA HIS A 23 10.07 -6.59 -5.45
C HIS A 23 8.54 -6.40 -5.51
N ALA A 24 7.81 -6.99 -4.57
CA ALA A 24 6.36 -6.85 -4.49
C ALA A 24 5.94 -5.39 -4.25
N MET A 25 6.60 -4.70 -3.32
CA MET A 25 6.33 -3.31 -2.99
C MET A 25 6.67 -2.34 -4.10
N ASN A 26 7.64 -2.66 -4.95
CA ASN A 26 7.94 -1.84 -6.12
C ASN A 26 6.71 -1.73 -7.04
N ARG A 27 5.94 -2.81 -7.20
CA ARG A 27 4.67 -2.78 -7.96
C ARG A 27 3.70 -1.76 -7.36
N PHE A 28 3.51 -1.75 -6.05
CA PHE A 28 2.65 -0.76 -5.39
C PHE A 28 3.19 0.67 -5.51
N ARG A 29 4.51 0.89 -5.43
CA ARG A 29 5.11 2.22 -5.60
C ARG A 29 4.83 2.82 -6.98
N THR A 30 4.78 2.00 -8.03
CA THR A 30 4.41 2.47 -9.38
C THR A 30 2.98 3.00 -9.50
N THR A 31 2.11 2.70 -8.54
CA THR A 31 0.72 3.19 -8.53
C THR A 31 0.58 4.64 -8.08
N LEU A 32 1.64 5.22 -7.50
CA LEU A 32 1.68 6.62 -7.08
C LEU A 32 2.33 7.47 -8.19
N ALA A 33 1.54 7.86 -9.18
CA ALA A 33 2.01 8.71 -10.27
C ALA A 33 2.23 10.16 -9.78
N PRO A 34 3.34 10.84 -10.14
CA PRO A 34 3.66 12.18 -9.62
C PRO A 34 2.90 13.32 -10.32
N HIS A 35 1.99 13.03 -11.25
CA HIS A 35 1.32 14.02 -12.08
C HIS A 35 -0.06 14.39 -11.54
N GLY A 36 -0.44 15.67 -11.70
CA GLY A 36 -1.71 16.22 -11.21
C GLY A 36 -1.59 16.85 -9.82
N SER A 37 -2.68 17.45 -9.34
CA SER A 37 -2.78 17.99 -7.99
C SER A 37 -2.71 16.87 -6.93
N PRO A 38 -2.39 17.16 -5.66
CA PRO A 38 -2.26 16.13 -4.63
C PRO A 38 -3.52 15.26 -4.42
N ASP A 39 -4.71 15.82 -4.59
CA ASP A 39 -5.97 15.08 -4.55
C ASP A 39 -6.15 14.13 -5.75
N ASP A 40 -5.77 14.58 -6.95
CA ASP A 40 -5.71 13.72 -8.14
C ASP A 40 -4.74 12.56 -7.94
N GLN A 41 -3.55 12.83 -7.39
CA GLN A 41 -2.56 11.80 -7.08
C GLN A 41 -3.11 10.75 -6.12
N LEU A 42 -3.83 11.17 -5.06
CA LEU A 42 -4.38 10.27 -4.05
C LEU A 42 -5.52 9.41 -4.63
N ARG A 43 -6.43 10.03 -5.37
CA ARG A 43 -7.53 9.33 -6.06
C ARG A 43 -7.00 8.34 -7.09
N ASN A 44 -6.01 8.75 -7.90
CA ASN A 44 -5.37 7.88 -8.88
C ASN A 44 -4.64 6.72 -8.20
N HIS A 45 -4.00 6.96 -7.05
CA HIS A 45 -3.36 5.90 -6.27
C HIS A 45 -4.36 4.82 -5.83
N PHE A 46 -5.52 5.20 -5.28
CA PHE A 46 -6.54 4.22 -4.87
C PHE A 46 -7.03 3.37 -6.04
N ARG A 47 -7.32 4.01 -7.19
CA ARG A 47 -7.73 3.31 -8.41
C ARG A 47 -6.62 2.39 -8.93
N ALA A 48 -5.38 2.85 -8.91
CA ALA A 48 -4.24 2.11 -9.43
C ALA A 48 -3.87 0.91 -8.56
N VAL A 49 -3.89 1.03 -7.22
CA VAL A 49 -3.72 -0.11 -6.30
C VAL A 49 -4.83 -1.14 -6.50
N ARG A 50 -6.08 -0.67 -6.63
CA ARG A 50 -7.23 -1.55 -6.90
C ARG A 50 -7.10 -2.27 -8.22
N LYS A 51 -6.67 -1.57 -9.28
CA LYS A 51 -6.42 -2.17 -10.60
C LYS A 51 -5.29 -3.20 -10.53
N LEU A 52 -4.15 -2.84 -9.92
CA LEU A 52 -3.01 -3.73 -9.75
C LEU A 52 -3.41 -5.04 -9.08
N LEU A 53 -4.16 -4.99 -7.98
CA LEU A 53 -4.57 -6.20 -7.26
C LEU A 53 -5.65 -7.03 -7.98
N ARG A 54 -6.39 -6.44 -8.92
CA ARG A 54 -7.29 -7.21 -9.81
C ARG A 54 -6.53 -7.88 -10.94
N ASP A 55 -5.57 -7.16 -11.53
CA ASP A 55 -4.81 -7.63 -12.69
C ASP A 55 -3.74 -8.64 -12.27
N GLU A 56 -3.16 -8.48 -11.08
CA GLU A 56 -2.12 -9.33 -10.48
C GLU A 56 -2.57 -9.87 -9.10
N PRO A 57 -3.58 -10.76 -9.03
CA PRO A 57 -4.09 -11.27 -7.75
C PRO A 57 -3.03 -12.04 -6.94
N GLN A 58 -2.02 -12.61 -7.61
CA GLN A 58 -0.91 -13.30 -6.95
C GLN A 58 -0.05 -12.34 -6.11
N LEU A 59 0.08 -11.08 -6.53
CA LEU A 59 0.77 -10.06 -5.74
C LEU A 59 0.08 -9.84 -4.40
N GLY A 60 -1.26 -9.74 -4.42
CA GLY A 60 -2.08 -9.66 -3.22
C GLY A 60 -1.90 -10.87 -2.31
N ALA A 61 -1.97 -12.08 -2.87
CA ALA A 61 -1.76 -13.33 -2.13
C ALA A 61 -0.39 -13.39 -1.44
N VAL A 62 0.69 -13.07 -2.17
CA VAL A 62 2.05 -13.02 -1.61
C VAL A 62 2.10 -12.06 -0.42
N MET A 63 1.60 -10.83 -0.59
CA MET A 63 1.61 -9.84 0.50
C MET A 63 0.76 -10.27 1.70
N GLY A 64 -0.41 -10.88 1.45
CA GLY A 64 -1.28 -11.42 2.50
C GLY A 64 -0.63 -12.55 3.30
N GLU A 65 0.04 -13.48 2.61
CA GLU A 65 0.78 -14.57 3.26
C GLU A 65 1.95 -14.05 4.11
N LEU A 66 2.73 -13.09 3.59
CA LEU A 66 3.83 -12.46 4.31
C LEU A 66 3.33 -11.70 5.54
N ALA A 67 2.23 -10.97 5.42
CA ALA A 67 1.58 -10.28 6.53
C ALA A 67 1.12 -11.26 7.62
N LEU A 68 0.45 -12.36 7.27
CA LEU A 68 0.01 -13.37 8.24
C LEU A 68 1.20 -14.11 8.89
N ARG A 69 2.26 -14.38 8.12
CA ARG A 69 3.47 -15.03 8.62
C ARG A 69 4.24 -14.14 9.59
N SER A 70 4.18 -12.82 9.41
CA SER A 70 4.85 -11.86 10.27
C SER A 70 4.45 -11.95 11.75
N ALA A 71 3.24 -12.44 12.05
CA ALA A 71 2.78 -12.67 13.41
C ALA A 71 3.62 -13.72 14.18
N ARG A 72 4.39 -14.55 13.47
CA ARG A 72 5.17 -15.66 14.06
C ARG A 72 6.66 -15.61 13.71
N ASP A 73 7.08 -14.66 12.89
CA ASP A 73 8.46 -14.52 12.40
C ASP A 73 8.94 -13.08 12.67
N PRO A 74 9.75 -12.84 13.72
CA PRO A 74 10.17 -11.49 14.11
C PRO A 74 10.95 -10.73 13.04
N ALA A 75 11.75 -11.44 12.23
CA ALA A 75 12.51 -10.83 11.14
C ALA A 75 11.57 -10.37 10.03
N MET A 76 10.60 -11.21 9.64
CA MET A 76 9.53 -10.84 8.71
C MET A 76 8.72 -9.65 9.24
N ALA A 77 8.35 -9.67 10.52
CA ALA A 77 7.60 -8.58 11.16
C ALA A 77 8.34 -7.25 11.08
N ARG A 78 9.66 -7.25 11.28
CA ARG A 78 10.48 -6.06 11.13
C ARG A 78 10.48 -5.56 9.68
N ILE A 79 10.68 -6.44 8.70
CA ILE A 79 10.67 -6.07 7.27
C ILE A 79 9.31 -5.48 6.85
N MET A 80 8.21 -6.10 7.28
CA MET A 80 6.85 -5.62 6.98
C MET A 80 6.56 -4.27 7.64
N ARG A 81 7.00 -4.05 8.90
CA ARG A 81 6.89 -2.74 9.56
C ARG A 81 7.68 -1.67 8.83
N GLU A 82 8.96 -1.92 8.52
CA GLU A 82 9.83 -0.98 7.78
C GLU A 82 9.18 -0.57 6.44
N THR A 83 8.57 -1.55 5.76
CA THR A 83 7.86 -1.36 4.49
C THR A 83 6.59 -0.51 4.65
N ASN A 84 5.76 -0.84 5.62
CA ASN A 84 4.52 -0.12 5.91
C ASN A 84 4.80 1.31 6.36
N ASP A 85 5.83 1.52 7.19
CA ASP A 85 6.26 2.86 7.64
C ASP A 85 6.72 3.72 6.47
N ALA A 86 7.42 3.14 5.49
CA ALA A 86 7.83 3.86 4.28
C ALA A 86 6.62 4.27 3.42
N TRP A 87 5.62 3.41 3.29
CA TRP A 87 4.38 3.74 2.58
C TRP A 87 3.58 4.80 3.33
N HIS A 88 3.41 4.66 4.64
CA HIS A 88 2.77 5.65 5.51
C HIS A 88 3.40 7.03 5.36
N ARG A 89 4.73 7.15 5.47
CA ARG A 89 5.45 8.42 5.27
C ARG A 89 5.15 9.05 3.91
N THR A 90 5.07 8.23 2.87
CA THR A 90 4.76 8.67 1.51
C THR A 90 3.33 9.22 1.42
N LEU A 91 2.35 8.47 1.94
CA LEU A 91 0.94 8.89 1.99
C LEU A 91 0.76 10.17 2.81
N ARG A 92 1.35 10.24 4.01
CA ARG A 92 1.35 11.43 4.86
C ARG A 92 1.93 12.64 4.14
N GLY A 93 3.03 12.46 3.41
CA GLY A 93 3.64 13.53 2.62
C GLY A 93 2.70 14.07 1.55
N LEU A 94 1.96 13.18 0.87
CA LEU A 94 0.94 13.57 -0.11
C LEU A 94 -0.24 14.29 0.54
N LEU A 95 -0.78 13.75 1.64
CA LEU A 95 -1.90 14.32 2.38
C LEU A 95 -1.56 15.72 2.94
N ARG A 96 -0.36 15.90 3.48
CA ARG A 96 0.11 17.22 3.94
C ARG A 96 0.21 18.25 2.81
N ARG A 97 0.57 17.83 1.59
CA ARG A 97 0.54 18.72 0.42
C ARG A 97 -0.89 19.10 0.08
N ALA A 98 -1.78 18.11 -0.03
CA ALA A 98 -3.20 18.32 -0.31
C ALA A 98 -3.86 19.27 0.71
N ALA A 99 -3.60 19.09 2.01
CA ALA A 99 -4.12 19.97 3.06
C ALA A 99 -3.62 21.42 2.94
N ARG A 100 -2.32 21.63 2.69
CA ARG A 100 -1.75 22.98 2.51
C ARG A 100 -2.30 23.70 1.29
N GLU A 101 -2.64 22.95 0.25
CA GLU A 101 -3.21 23.47 -1.00
C GLU A 101 -4.74 23.62 -0.94
N GLY A 102 -5.37 23.31 0.20
CA GLY A 102 -6.82 23.45 0.40
C GLY A 102 -7.66 22.33 -0.21
N HIS A 103 -7.04 21.23 -0.64
CA HIS A 103 -7.72 20.07 -1.23
C HIS A 103 -8.24 19.05 -0.20
N LEU A 104 -7.90 19.22 1.09
CA LEU A 104 -8.44 18.40 2.19
C LEU A 104 -9.15 19.28 3.21
N LYS A 105 -10.11 18.69 3.92
CA LYS A 105 -10.77 19.35 5.06
C LYS A 105 -9.73 19.71 6.14
N PRO A 106 -9.75 20.94 6.70
CA PRO A 106 -8.75 21.40 7.66
C PRO A 106 -8.69 20.59 8.97
N GLU A 107 -9.79 19.96 9.33
CA GLU A 107 -9.94 19.18 10.58
C GLU A 107 -9.25 17.81 10.52
N LEU A 108 -8.78 17.39 9.34
CA LEU A 108 -8.18 16.06 9.14
C LEU A 108 -6.68 16.08 9.45
N ASP A 109 -6.25 15.30 10.44
CA ASP A 109 -4.84 15.05 10.67
C ASP A 109 -4.26 14.14 9.58
N SER A 110 -3.20 14.60 8.92
CA SER A 110 -2.60 13.88 7.78
C SER A 110 -1.91 12.57 8.17
N ASP A 111 -1.47 12.42 9.42
CA ASP A 111 -0.84 11.20 9.93
C ASP A 111 -1.90 10.12 10.23
N ASP A 112 -2.98 10.50 10.90
CA ASP A 112 -4.12 9.61 11.18
C ASP A 112 -4.81 9.16 9.89
N VAL A 113 -5.01 10.09 8.95
CA VAL A 113 -5.55 9.76 7.63
C VAL A 113 -4.61 8.82 6.87
N ALA A 114 -3.29 9.04 6.92
CA ALA A 114 -2.33 8.13 6.25
C ALA A 114 -2.42 6.72 6.83
N SER A 115 -2.59 6.58 8.14
CA SER A 115 -2.79 5.30 8.82
C SER A 115 -4.08 4.61 8.35
N LEU A 116 -5.18 5.35 8.25
CA LEU A 116 -6.46 4.80 7.77
C LEU A 116 -6.38 4.36 6.30
N VAL A 117 -5.77 5.18 5.45
CA VAL A 117 -5.54 4.85 4.04
C VAL A 117 -4.69 3.59 3.92
N LEU A 118 -3.56 3.52 4.63
CA LEU A 118 -2.69 2.35 4.61
C LEU A 118 -3.45 1.09 5.05
N ALA A 119 -4.18 1.14 6.17
CA ALA A 119 -4.97 0.01 6.65
C ALA A 119 -5.99 -0.48 5.62
N THR A 120 -6.68 0.47 4.96
CA THR A 120 -7.67 0.17 3.91
C THR A 120 -7.03 -0.48 2.69
N LEU A 121 -5.89 0.02 2.22
CA LEU A 121 -5.18 -0.56 1.08
C LEU A 121 -4.58 -1.93 1.42
N THR A 122 -3.99 -2.08 2.61
CA THR A 122 -3.43 -3.37 3.05
C THR A 122 -4.52 -4.43 3.20
N SER A 123 -5.74 -4.07 3.60
CA SER A 123 -6.84 -5.04 3.69
C SER A 123 -7.15 -5.72 2.35
N MET A 124 -6.82 -5.07 1.23
CA MET A 124 -7.01 -5.61 -0.13
C MET A 124 -6.05 -6.75 -0.47
N THR A 125 -5.02 -6.99 0.35
CA THR A 125 -4.15 -8.17 0.20
C THR A 125 -4.83 -9.45 0.66
N LEU A 126 -5.92 -9.35 1.44
CA LEU A 126 -6.74 -10.49 1.82
C LEU A 126 -7.71 -10.84 0.68
N PRO A 127 -7.68 -12.07 0.13
CA PRO A 127 -8.51 -12.44 -1.02
C PRO A 127 -10.01 -12.22 -0.80
N THR A 128 -10.49 -12.49 0.42
CA THR A 128 -11.90 -12.32 0.80
C THR A 128 -12.35 -10.87 0.76
N LEU A 129 -11.46 -9.91 1.06
CA LEU A 129 -11.76 -8.48 0.99
C LEU A 129 -11.57 -7.95 -0.43
N ALA A 130 -10.54 -8.38 -1.15
CA ALA A 130 -10.25 -7.97 -2.52
C ALA A 130 -11.37 -8.31 -3.52
N ALA A 131 -12.01 -9.47 -3.33
CA ALA A 131 -13.12 -9.94 -4.14
C ALA A 131 -14.47 -9.33 -3.74
N SER A 132 -14.56 -8.69 -2.57
CA SER A 132 -15.83 -8.14 -2.08
C SER A 132 -16.14 -6.79 -2.71
N PRO A 133 -17.37 -6.55 -3.20
CA PRO A 133 -17.81 -5.21 -3.62
C PRO A 133 -17.70 -4.15 -2.51
N ARG A 134 -17.63 -4.59 -1.23
CA ARG A 134 -17.49 -3.72 -0.06
C ARG A 134 -16.18 -2.93 -0.07
N ILE A 135 -15.13 -3.45 -0.70
CA ILE A 135 -13.87 -2.68 -0.80
C ILE A 135 -14.04 -1.42 -1.63
N ASP A 136 -14.78 -1.52 -2.74
CA ASP A 136 -15.03 -0.38 -3.61
C ASP A 136 -15.98 0.63 -2.93
N GLN A 137 -16.90 0.15 -2.09
CA GLN A 137 -17.74 1.02 -1.24
C GLN A 137 -16.89 1.77 -0.20
N GLY A 138 -15.97 1.07 0.47
CA GLY A 138 -15.06 1.65 1.46
C GLY A 138 -14.15 2.73 0.85
N LEU A 139 -13.52 2.43 -0.29
CA LEU A 139 -12.67 3.40 -1.01
C LEU A 139 -13.46 4.63 -1.46
N ARG A 140 -14.66 4.47 -2.02
CA ARG A 140 -15.52 5.62 -2.39
C ARG A 140 -15.92 6.45 -1.17
N GLN A 141 -16.23 5.80 -0.04
CA GLN A 141 -16.57 6.53 1.18
C GLN A 141 -15.36 7.27 1.75
N LEU A 142 -14.16 6.68 1.68
CA LEU A 142 -12.91 7.31 2.06
C LEU A 142 -12.64 8.55 1.20
N GLU A 143 -12.76 8.45 -0.13
CA GLU A 143 -12.63 9.59 -1.05
C GLU A 143 -13.60 10.74 -0.71
N ARG A 144 -14.87 10.41 -0.44
CA ARG A 144 -15.88 11.40 0.00
C ARG A 144 -15.55 12.05 1.33
N TRP A 145 -15.14 11.25 2.32
CA TRP A 145 -14.81 11.76 3.64
C TRP A 145 -13.64 12.74 3.58
N LEU A 146 -12.62 12.42 2.78
CA LEU A 146 -11.45 13.26 2.53
C LEU A 146 -11.76 14.53 1.72
N GLY A 147 -12.94 14.63 1.10
CA GLY A 147 -13.30 15.74 0.23
C GLY A 147 -12.73 15.62 -1.19
N LEU A 148 -12.19 14.46 -1.56
CA LEU A 148 -11.62 14.17 -2.88
C LEU A 148 -12.69 13.90 -3.94
N SER A 149 -13.95 14.31 -3.75
CA SER A 149 -15.02 14.01 -4.70
C SER A 149 -14.98 15.00 -5.87
N SER A 150 -15.17 14.49 -7.09
CA SER A 150 -15.33 15.35 -8.27
C SER A 150 -16.55 16.23 -8.08
N ASN A 151 -16.38 17.53 -8.39
CA ASN A 151 -17.50 18.33 -8.88
C ASN A 151 -18.01 17.74 -10.20
#